data_AF-S9U022-F1
#
_entry.id   AF-S9U022-F1
#
_cell.length_a   1.000
_cell.length_b   1.000
_cell.length_c   1.000
_cell.angle_alpha   90.00
_cell.angle_beta   90.00
_cell.angle_gamma   90.00
#
_symmetry.space_group_name_H-M   'P 1'
#
loop_
_entity.id
_entity.type
_entity.pdbx_description
1 polymer ?
#
loop_
_entity_poly.entity_id
_entity_poly.type
_entity_poly.pdbx_seq_one_letter_code
_entity_poly.pdbx_strand_id
1 'polypeptide(L)'
;MGLFSRETPQETMRKYKRALDKTCRDLDRERNKLQAQERKIMAEMRKAAKQDQVDAVRIMARDLVRTRKYNQKMYHMRTQIQGVSLRIQTMNSTSQLAQAMKGVSKAMKSMNKQMQVPELQKIMREFEKQNEMMGMKEEMMNDAIDDVMDDEGVEEEETEQELQKVMDEVGIEFRTKVGVTDTAMPQRQNVEQQEDDKELDARLAALKSSMK
;
A
#
# COMPACT_ATOMS: atom_id res chain seq x y z
N MET A 1 15.45 -48.33 -11.45
CA MET A 1 14.92 -47.57 -12.61
C MET A 1 14.75 -46.12 -12.17
N GLY A 2 15.68 -45.24 -12.57
CA GLY A 2 15.65 -43.77 -12.54
C GLY A 2 15.17 -43.01 -11.28
N LEU A 3 16.04 -42.79 -10.30
CA LEU A 3 15.81 -41.89 -9.14
C LEU A 3 16.11 -40.40 -9.43
N PHE A 4 16.21 -40.01 -10.71
CA PHE A 4 16.54 -38.63 -11.14
C PHE A 4 15.69 -38.24 -12.35
N SER A 5 14.39 -38.02 -12.14
CA SER A 5 13.57 -37.29 -13.10
C SER A 5 13.81 -35.80 -12.89
N ARG A 6 14.33 -35.09 -13.89
CA ARG A 6 14.40 -33.62 -13.86
C ARG A 6 12.97 -33.08 -13.85
N GLU A 7 12.60 -32.32 -12.81
CA GLU A 7 11.30 -31.66 -12.71
C GLU A 7 11.02 -30.93 -14.03
N THR A 8 9.85 -31.19 -14.61
CA THR A 8 9.43 -30.49 -15.83
C THR A 8 9.20 -29.01 -15.52
N PRO A 9 9.33 -28.10 -16.50
CA PRO A 9 8.99 -26.69 -16.30
C PRO A 9 7.58 -26.46 -15.76
N GLN A 10 6.64 -27.37 -16.03
CA GLN A 10 5.27 -27.30 -15.53
C GLN A 10 5.17 -27.70 -14.06
N GLU A 11 5.98 -28.66 -13.61
CA GLU A 11 6.04 -29.09 -12.21
C GLU A 11 6.72 -28.06 -11.31
N THR A 12 7.84 -27.48 -11.75
CA THR A 12 8.53 -26.40 -11.03
C THR A 12 7.61 -25.21 -10.83
N MET A 13 6.85 -24.85 -11.86
CA MET A 13 5.94 -23.72 -11.86
C MET A 13 4.71 -23.93 -10.96
N ARG A 14 4.18 -25.16 -10.90
CA ARG A 14 3.16 -25.56 -9.92
C ARG A 14 3.68 -25.50 -8.49
N LYS A 15 4.94 -25.90 -8.26
CA LYS A 15 5.61 -25.84 -6.96
C LYS A 15 5.78 -24.40 -6.48
N TYR A 16 6.25 -23.49 -7.34
CA TYR A 16 6.35 -22.06 -7.03
C TYR A 16 4.99 -21.44 -6.75
N LYS A 17 3.96 -21.74 -7.56
CA LYS A 17 2.60 -21.27 -7.28
C LYS A 17 2.12 -21.67 -5.88
N ARG A 18 2.29 -22.94 -5.49
CA ARG A 18 1.92 -23.43 -4.14
C ARG A 18 2.71 -22.73 -3.03
N ALA A 19 3.99 -22.46 -3.26
CA ALA A 19 4.82 -21.73 -2.32
C ALA A 19 4.30 -20.29 -2.12
N LEU A 20 3.98 -19.58 -3.21
CA LEU A 20 3.39 -18.24 -3.15
C LEU A 20 2.03 -18.24 -2.46
N ASP A 21 1.15 -19.20 -2.78
CA ASP A 21 -0.15 -19.33 -2.11
C ASP A 21 0.00 -19.56 -0.60
N LYS A 22 1.03 -20.31 -0.17
CA LYS A 22 1.37 -20.48 1.24
C LYS A 22 1.83 -19.16 1.87
N THR A 23 2.76 -18.45 1.22
CA THR A 23 3.25 -17.15 1.69
C THR A 23 2.11 -16.14 1.84
N CYS A 24 1.16 -16.07 0.90
CA CYS A 24 -0.04 -15.23 1.02
C CYS A 24 -0.83 -15.53 2.29
N ARG A 25 -1.04 -16.81 2.62
CA ARG A 25 -1.78 -17.21 3.83
C ARG A 25 -1.01 -16.87 5.10
N ASP A 26 0.30 -17.01 5.08
CA ASP A 26 1.15 -16.68 6.22
C ASP A 26 1.17 -15.15 6.46
N LEU A 27 1.23 -14.33 5.39
CA LEU A 27 1.05 -12.88 5.47
C LEU A 27 -0.33 -12.48 6.01
N ASP A 28 -1.41 -13.11 5.53
CA ASP A 28 -2.77 -12.84 6.02
C ASP A 28 -2.91 -13.17 7.52
N ARG A 29 -2.23 -14.23 8.01
CA ARG A 29 -2.20 -14.59 9.43
C ARG A 29 -1.42 -13.59 10.26
N GLU A 30 -0.25 -13.17 9.79
CA GLU A 30 0.57 -12.17 10.46
C GLU A 30 -0.15 -10.83 10.57
N ARG A 31 -0.78 -10.38 9.48
CA ARG A 31 -1.65 -9.20 9.47
C ARG A 31 -2.76 -9.30 10.51
N ASN A 32 -3.43 -10.44 10.62
CA ASN A 32 -4.49 -10.61 11.63
C ASN A 32 -3.96 -10.47 13.07
N LYS A 33 -2.72 -10.88 13.34
CA LYS A 33 -2.06 -10.68 14.65
C LYS A 33 -1.76 -9.20 14.89
N LEU A 34 -1.22 -8.51 13.89
CA LEU A 34 -0.92 -7.07 13.96
C LEU A 34 -2.19 -6.24 14.16
N GLN A 35 -3.29 -6.58 13.48
CA GLN A 35 -4.61 -5.94 13.72
C GLN A 35 -5.13 -6.19 15.14
N ALA A 36 -4.87 -7.37 15.73
CA ALA A 36 -5.23 -7.63 17.12
C ALA A 36 -4.35 -6.81 18.09
N GLN A 37 -3.06 -6.68 17.81
CA GLN A 37 -2.14 -5.84 18.56
C GLN A 37 -2.54 -4.36 18.46
N GLU A 38 -2.88 -3.86 17.27
CA GLU A 38 -3.36 -2.50 17.05
C GLU A 38 -4.60 -2.19 17.92
N ARG A 39 -5.58 -3.09 17.94
CA ARG A 39 -6.77 -2.96 18.80
C ARG A 39 -6.41 -2.93 20.29
N LYS A 40 -5.41 -3.73 20.69
CA LYS A 40 -4.94 -3.77 22.08
C LYS A 40 -4.24 -2.46 22.47
N ILE A 41 -3.33 -1.97 21.64
CA ILE A 41 -2.64 -0.68 21.85
C ILE A 41 -3.66 0.45 21.97
N MET A 42 -4.66 0.51 21.08
CA MET A 42 -5.71 1.52 21.14
C MET A 42 -6.50 1.47 22.46
N ALA A 43 -6.83 0.27 22.96
CA ALA A 43 -7.51 0.12 24.23
C ALA A 43 -6.64 0.56 25.43
N GLU A 44 -5.35 0.23 25.41
CA GLU A 44 -4.39 0.64 26.44
C GLU A 44 -4.13 2.15 26.42
N MET A 45 -4.03 2.76 25.24
CA MET A 45 -3.93 4.21 25.05
C MET A 45 -5.13 4.93 25.66
N ARG A 46 -6.36 4.49 25.38
CA ARG A 46 -7.57 5.07 25.95
C ARG A 46 -7.60 4.96 27.47
N LYS A 47 -7.07 3.87 28.03
CA LYS A 47 -6.98 3.68 29.48
C LYS A 47 -5.95 4.62 30.11
N ALA A 48 -4.77 4.76 29.51
CA ALA A 48 -3.72 5.66 30.02
C ALA A 48 -4.10 7.14 29.86
N ALA A 49 -4.80 7.50 28.78
CA ALA A 49 -5.33 8.85 28.59
C ALA A 49 -6.35 9.22 29.68
N LYS A 50 -7.19 8.27 30.12
CA LYS A 50 -8.11 8.48 31.27
C LYS A 50 -7.39 8.66 32.61
N GLN A 51 -6.12 8.29 32.70
CA GLN A 51 -5.28 8.43 33.88
C GLN A 51 -4.34 9.65 33.78
N ASP A 52 -4.55 10.51 32.77
CA ASP A 52 -3.70 11.68 32.46
C ASP A 52 -2.20 11.34 32.28
N GLN A 53 -1.89 10.10 31.86
CA GLN A 53 -0.51 9.64 31.62
C GLN A 53 -0.06 9.99 30.20
N VAL A 54 0.14 11.28 29.91
CA VAL A 54 0.43 11.80 28.56
C VAL A 54 1.68 11.16 27.94
N ASP A 55 2.76 10.99 28.70
CA ASP A 55 3.99 10.38 28.18
C ASP A 55 3.81 8.91 27.79
N ALA A 56 3.02 8.15 28.55
CA ALA A 56 2.70 6.77 28.22
C ALA A 56 1.84 6.69 26.95
N VAL A 57 0.87 7.60 26.79
CA VAL A 57 0.04 7.68 25.57
C VAL A 57 0.89 8.06 24.36
N ARG A 58 1.87 8.96 24.49
CA ARG A 58 2.79 9.32 23.41
C ARG A 58 3.64 8.12 22.95
N ILE A 59 4.18 7.33 23.88
CA ILE A 59 4.95 6.13 23.54
C ILE A 59 4.06 5.10 22.82
N MET A 60 2.84 4.87 23.34
CA MET A 60 1.90 3.94 22.72
C MET A 60 1.36 4.44 21.37
N ALA A 61 1.22 5.76 21.17
CA ALA A 61 0.85 6.36 19.89
C ALA A 61 1.92 6.06 18.82
N ARG A 62 3.20 6.17 19.18
CA ARG A 62 4.30 5.81 18.27
C ARG A 62 4.25 4.32 17.89
N ASP A 63 4.01 3.44 18.86
CA ASP A 63 3.86 2.00 18.60
C ASP A 63 2.63 1.70 17.71
N LEU A 64 1.53 2.45 17.90
CA LEU A 64 0.34 2.35 17.06
C LEU A 64 0.64 2.74 15.60
N VAL A 65 1.31 3.86 15.38
CA VAL A 65 1.68 4.34 14.03
C VAL A 65 2.58 3.30 13.34
N ARG A 66 3.62 2.80 14.02
CA ARG A 66 4.49 1.74 13.51
C ARG A 66 3.72 0.48 13.14
N THR A 67 2.81 0.04 14.01
CA THR A 67 1.97 -1.13 13.76
C THR A 67 1.07 -0.94 12.54
N ARG A 68 0.50 0.26 12.35
CA ARG A 68 -0.31 0.61 11.17
C ARG A 68 0.50 0.63 9.88
N LYS A 69 1.68 1.25 9.89
CA LYS A 69 2.61 1.24 8.74
C LYS A 69 3.00 -0.20 8.38
N TYR A 70 3.30 -1.04 9.38
CA TYR A 70 3.62 -2.45 9.14
C TYR A 70 2.42 -3.23 8.57
N ASN A 71 1.20 -2.98 9.05
CA ASN A 71 -0.03 -3.54 8.47
C ASN A 71 -0.20 -3.14 6.98
N GLN A 72 0.05 -1.87 6.65
CA GLN A 72 0.00 -1.38 5.26
C GLN A 72 1.07 -2.05 4.38
N LYS A 73 2.30 -2.18 4.88
CA LYS A 73 3.39 -2.91 4.20
C LYS A 73 3.00 -4.36 3.90
N MET A 74 2.34 -5.04 4.84
CA MET A 74 1.83 -6.40 4.62
C MET A 74 0.76 -6.46 3.51
N TYR A 75 -0.14 -5.47 3.41
CA TYR A 75 -1.08 -5.37 2.29
C TYR A 75 -0.36 -5.20 0.94
N HIS A 76 0.69 -4.39 0.91
CA HIS A 76 1.48 -4.16 -0.28
C HIS A 76 2.18 -5.44 -0.74
N MET A 77 2.90 -6.10 0.17
CA MET A 77 3.59 -7.37 -0.09
C MET A 77 2.63 -8.47 -0.56
N ARG A 78 1.46 -8.60 0.07
CA ARG A 78 0.42 -9.55 -0.36
C ARG A 78 -0.03 -9.28 -1.80
N THR A 79 -0.24 -8.01 -2.14
CA THR A 79 -0.68 -7.61 -3.49
C THR A 79 0.40 -7.90 -4.52
N GLN A 80 1.68 -7.62 -4.21
CA GLN A 80 2.81 -7.96 -5.07
C GLN A 80 2.92 -9.47 -5.31
N ILE A 81 2.80 -10.30 -4.27
CA ILE A 81 2.81 -11.77 -4.41
C ILE A 81 1.63 -12.26 -5.26
N GLN A 82 0.46 -11.66 -5.08
CA GLN A 82 -0.72 -11.98 -5.90
C GLN A 82 -0.48 -11.64 -7.38
N GLY A 83 0.18 -10.50 -7.67
CA GLY A 83 0.63 -10.13 -9.01
C GLY A 83 1.58 -11.16 -9.62
N VAL A 84 2.60 -11.60 -8.87
CA VAL A 84 3.54 -12.64 -9.31
C VAL A 84 2.82 -13.97 -9.57
N SER A 85 1.87 -14.36 -8.70
CA SER A 85 1.06 -15.58 -8.88
C SER A 85 0.24 -15.52 -10.18
N LEU A 86 -0.33 -14.36 -10.51
CA LEU A 86 -1.04 -14.15 -11.77
C LEU A 86 -0.09 -14.24 -12.98
N ARG A 87 1.10 -13.63 -12.92
CA ARG A 87 2.11 -13.76 -13.99
C ARG A 87 2.51 -15.21 -14.23
N ILE A 88 2.70 -15.98 -13.16
CA ILE A 88 2.94 -17.42 -13.24
C ILE A 88 1.75 -18.12 -13.90
N GLN A 89 0.51 -17.82 -13.52
CA GLN A 89 -0.66 -18.42 -14.16
C GLN A 89 -0.70 -18.12 -15.67
N THR A 90 -0.42 -16.87 -16.08
CA THR A 90 -0.35 -16.48 -17.49
C THR A 90 0.74 -17.25 -18.23
N MET A 91 1.95 -17.35 -17.67
CA MET A 91 3.05 -18.08 -18.30
C MET A 91 2.73 -19.58 -18.45
N ASN A 92 1.94 -20.18 -17.55
CA ASN A 92 1.52 -21.58 -17.66
C ASN A 92 0.54 -21.76 -18.84
N SER A 93 -0.43 -20.85 -18.97
CA SER A 93 -1.37 -20.83 -20.09
C SER A 93 -0.65 -20.63 -21.43
N THR A 94 0.32 -19.71 -21.48
CA THR A 94 1.15 -19.47 -22.68
C THR A 94 1.99 -20.70 -23.03
N SER A 95 2.57 -21.39 -22.03
CA SER A 95 3.31 -22.64 -22.24
C SER A 95 2.42 -23.75 -22.82
N GLN A 96 1.21 -23.92 -22.29
CA GLN A 96 0.23 -24.88 -22.81
C GLN A 96 -0.20 -24.55 -24.24
N LEU A 97 -0.44 -23.27 -24.53
CA LEU A 97 -0.77 -22.79 -25.88
C LEU A 97 0.40 -23.05 -26.84
N ALA A 98 1.64 -22.75 -26.45
CA ALA A 98 2.83 -23.05 -27.25
C ALA A 98 3.00 -24.55 -27.51
N GLN A 99 2.70 -25.40 -26.51
CA GLN A 99 2.74 -26.86 -26.68
C GLN A 99 1.64 -27.36 -27.63
N ALA A 100 0.43 -26.82 -27.53
CA ALA A 100 -0.66 -27.10 -28.46
C ALA A 100 -0.34 -26.62 -29.89
N MET A 101 0.17 -25.39 -30.03
CA MET A 101 0.62 -24.84 -31.31
C MET A 101 1.80 -25.62 -31.89
N LYS A 102 2.68 -26.20 -31.08
CA LYS A 102 3.74 -27.11 -31.56
C LYS A 102 3.16 -28.41 -32.12
N GLY A 103 2.11 -28.97 -31.50
CA GLY A 103 1.38 -30.12 -32.01
C GLY A 103 0.66 -29.81 -33.32
N VAL A 104 -0.06 -28.69 -33.36
CA VAL A 104 -0.74 -28.18 -34.56
C VAL A 104 0.28 -27.83 -35.65
N SER A 105 1.40 -27.20 -35.31
CA SER A 105 2.49 -26.89 -36.26
C SER A 105 3.16 -28.17 -36.76
N LYS A 106 3.28 -29.23 -35.97
CA LYS A 106 3.82 -30.51 -36.43
C LYS A 106 2.85 -31.20 -37.39
N ALA A 107 1.54 -31.17 -37.10
CA ALA A 107 0.49 -31.65 -37.99
C ALA A 107 0.37 -30.80 -39.26
N MET A 108 0.46 -29.48 -39.12
CA MET A 108 0.55 -28.54 -40.23
C MET A 108 1.83 -28.81 -41.02
N LYS A 109 3.01 -28.99 -40.42
CA LYS A 109 4.27 -29.25 -41.15
C LYS A 109 4.24 -30.59 -41.89
N SER A 110 3.54 -31.59 -41.38
CA SER A 110 3.23 -32.81 -42.16
C SER A 110 2.24 -32.56 -43.30
N MET A 111 1.36 -31.57 -43.17
CA MET A 111 0.43 -31.09 -44.20
C MET A 111 1.05 -30.00 -45.12
N ASN A 112 2.16 -29.39 -44.70
CA ASN A 112 2.70 -28.11 -45.15
C ASN A 112 4.18 -28.25 -45.52
N LYS A 113 4.47 -29.28 -46.33
CA LYS A 113 5.65 -29.28 -47.20
C LYS A 113 5.50 -28.26 -48.36
N GLN A 114 4.51 -27.35 -48.30
CA GLN A 114 4.12 -26.47 -49.41
C GLN A 114 3.85 -24.98 -49.07
N MET A 115 4.03 -24.48 -47.85
CA MET A 115 3.75 -23.06 -47.51
C MET A 115 4.48 -22.58 -46.25
N GLN A 116 4.93 -21.33 -46.25
CA GLN A 116 5.94 -20.77 -45.34
C GLN A 116 5.33 -20.28 -44.00
N VAL A 117 6.14 -20.21 -42.92
CA VAL A 117 5.72 -19.84 -41.55
C VAL A 117 6.37 -18.52 -41.07
N PRO A 118 5.91 -17.32 -41.47
CA PRO A 118 6.42 -16.04 -40.95
C PRO A 118 5.58 -15.43 -39.81
N GLU A 119 4.27 -15.73 -39.73
CA GLU A 119 3.35 -15.04 -38.82
C GLU A 119 3.57 -15.39 -37.34
N LEU A 120 3.96 -16.62 -37.03
CA LEU A 120 4.22 -17.06 -35.65
C LEU A 120 5.43 -16.34 -35.02
N GLN A 121 6.46 -16.03 -35.81
CA GLN A 121 7.63 -15.27 -35.34
C GLN A 121 7.31 -13.80 -35.07
N LYS A 122 6.27 -13.26 -35.72
CA LYS A 122 5.81 -11.88 -35.50
C LYS A 122 5.02 -11.78 -34.20
N ILE A 123 4.15 -12.75 -33.93
CA ILE A 123 3.35 -12.82 -32.69
C ILE A 123 4.26 -12.97 -31.45
N MET A 124 5.30 -13.79 -31.52
CA MET A 124 6.27 -13.95 -30.43
C MET A 124 7.02 -12.64 -30.12
N ARG A 125 7.47 -11.91 -31.15
CA ARG A 125 8.14 -10.61 -30.96
C ARG A 125 7.23 -9.52 -30.41
N GLU A 126 5.97 -9.47 -30.85
CA GLU A 126 4.99 -8.52 -30.33
C GLU A 126 4.67 -8.82 -28.86
N PHE A 127 4.61 -10.10 -28.50
CA PHE A 127 4.38 -10.56 -27.13
C PHE A 127 5.53 -10.21 -26.18
N GLU A 128 6.78 -10.44 -26.59
CA GLU A 128 7.97 -10.05 -25.81
C GLU A 128 7.99 -8.54 -25.52
N LYS A 129 7.70 -7.72 -26.54
CA LYS A 129 7.65 -6.26 -26.42
C LYS A 129 6.55 -5.77 -25.46
N GLN A 130 5.36 -6.38 -25.49
CA GLN A 130 4.27 -6.02 -24.59
C GLN A 130 4.56 -6.46 -23.14
N ASN A 131 5.21 -7.62 -22.96
CA ASN A 131 5.56 -8.12 -21.64
C ASN A 131 6.66 -7.27 -20.97
N GLU A 132 7.63 -6.79 -21.75
CA GLU A 132 8.67 -5.86 -21.28
C GLU A 132 8.09 -4.49 -20.91
N MET A 133 7.17 -3.95 -21.73
CA MET A 133 6.47 -2.70 -21.42
C MET A 133 5.58 -2.80 -20.17
N MET A 134 5.02 -3.98 -19.90
CA MET A 134 4.26 -4.25 -18.67
C MET A 134 5.18 -4.25 -17.44
N GLY A 135 6.35 -4.89 -17.54
CA GLY A 135 7.33 -4.92 -16.45
C GLY A 135 7.82 -3.52 -16.06
N MET A 136 8.11 -2.68 -17.03
CA MET A 136 8.58 -1.30 -16.81
C MET A 136 7.53 -0.42 -16.11
N LYS A 137 6.25 -0.61 -16.41
CA LYS A 137 5.15 0.14 -15.77
C LYS A 137 4.90 -0.31 -14.33
N GLU A 138 5.11 -1.58 -14.02
CA GLU A 138 5.02 -2.07 -12.64
C GLU A 138 6.20 -1.59 -11.80
N GLU A 139 7.41 -1.49 -12.37
CA GLU A 139 8.59 -0.96 -11.68
C GLU A 139 8.41 0.53 -11.33
N MET A 140 8.00 1.36 -12.30
CA MET A 140 7.69 2.78 -12.06
C MET A 140 6.56 3.02 -11.05
N MET A 141 5.58 2.10 -10.95
CA MET A 141 4.50 2.19 -9.97
C MET A 141 4.98 1.80 -8.57
N ASN A 142 5.85 0.78 -8.44
CA ASN A 142 6.40 0.38 -7.14
C ASN A 142 7.35 1.47 -6.58
N ASP A 143 8.19 2.06 -7.42
CA ASP A 143 9.11 3.12 -7.00
C ASP A 143 8.36 4.37 -6.49
N ALA A 144 7.26 4.75 -7.14
CA ALA A 144 6.42 5.87 -6.69
C ALA A 144 5.66 5.61 -5.38
N ILE A 145 5.51 4.35 -4.97
CA ILE A 145 4.83 3.98 -3.73
C ILE A 145 5.84 3.83 -2.59
N ASP A 146 7.03 3.29 -2.85
CA ASP A 146 8.09 3.18 -1.86
C ASP A 146 8.61 4.56 -1.42
N ASP A 147 8.72 5.53 -2.32
CA ASP A 147 9.18 6.91 -2.02
C ASP A 147 8.22 7.69 -1.10
N VAL A 148 6.96 7.26 -1.00
CA VAL A 148 5.93 7.88 -0.12
C VAL A 148 5.88 7.21 1.25
N MET A 149 6.38 5.98 1.39
CA MET A 149 6.30 5.22 2.65
C MET A 149 7.52 5.39 3.56
N ASP A 150 8.67 5.85 3.03
CA ASP A 150 9.96 5.87 3.75
C ASP A 150 10.29 7.20 4.44
N ASP A 151 9.35 8.15 4.52
CA ASP A 151 9.60 9.41 5.21
C ASP A 151 9.48 9.24 6.74
N GLU A 152 10.64 9.17 7.41
CA GLU A 152 10.76 9.15 8.87
C GLU A 152 10.13 10.41 9.51
N GLY A 153 10.07 11.54 8.81
CA GLY A 153 9.43 12.78 9.29
C GLY A 153 7.91 12.66 9.45
N VAL A 154 7.26 11.82 8.64
CA VAL A 154 5.81 11.59 8.70
C VAL A 154 5.40 10.80 9.94
N GLU A 155 6.30 9.96 10.49
CA GLU A 155 5.98 9.17 11.69
C GLU A 155 5.73 10.05 12.93
N GLU A 156 6.48 11.14 13.10
CA GLU A 156 6.31 12.04 14.24
C GLU A 156 5.02 12.86 14.13
N GLU A 157 4.73 13.42 12.95
CA GLU A 157 3.47 14.14 12.71
C GLU A 157 2.25 13.23 12.89
N GLU A 158 2.28 12.02 12.35
CA GLU A 158 1.20 11.03 12.53
C GLU A 158 1.03 10.65 14.00
N THR A 159 2.14 10.54 14.74
CA THR A 159 2.11 10.22 16.19
C THR A 159 1.42 11.33 16.98
N GLU A 160 1.74 12.61 16.70
CA GLU A 160 1.12 13.75 17.37
C GLU A 160 -0.37 13.86 17.03
N GLN A 161 -0.74 13.62 15.78
CA GLN A 161 -2.15 13.60 15.37
C GLN A 161 -2.94 12.50 16.09
N GLU A 162 -2.39 11.29 16.21
CA GLU A 162 -3.05 10.19 16.94
C GLU A 162 -3.13 10.44 18.44
N LEU A 163 -2.10 11.06 19.03
CA LEU A 163 -2.13 11.52 20.41
C LEU A 163 -3.27 12.51 20.64
N GLN A 164 -3.38 13.55 19.80
CA GLN A 164 -4.42 14.57 19.90
C GLN A 164 -5.82 13.96 19.76
N LYS A 165 -6.03 13.08 18.78
CA LYS A 165 -7.31 12.38 18.57
C LYS A 165 -7.75 11.59 19.81
N VAL A 166 -6.86 10.82 20.41
CA VAL A 166 -7.20 10.01 21.60
C VAL A 166 -7.48 10.89 22.82
N MET A 167 -6.74 11.98 22.99
CA MET A 167 -6.99 12.94 24.08
C MET A 167 -8.33 13.66 23.91
N ASP A 168 -8.68 14.05 22.68
CA ASP A 168 -9.97 14.66 22.37
C ASP A 168 -11.13 13.68 22.58
N GLU A 169 -10.99 12.43 22.13
CA GLU A 169 -11.98 11.35 22.36
C GLU A 169 -12.25 11.17 23.86
N VAL A 170 -11.19 11.07 24.68
CA VAL A 170 -11.31 10.89 26.13
C VAL A 170 -11.89 12.14 26.80
N GLY A 171 -11.49 13.33 26.37
CA GLY A 171 -12.04 14.60 26.87
C GLY A 171 -13.53 14.75 26.57
N ILE A 172 -13.99 14.32 25.39
CA ILE A 172 -15.41 14.29 25.02
C ILE A 172 -16.14 13.24 25.87
N GLU A 173 -15.62 12.01 25.99
CA GLU A 173 -16.22 10.96 26.84
C GLU A 173 -16.39 11.40 28.30
N PHE A 174 -15.39 12.11 28.85
CA PHE A 174 -15.46 12.66 30.19
C PHE A 174 -16.58 13.71 30.26
N ARG A 175 -16.60 14.71 29.38
CA ARG A 175 -17.65 15.75 29.33
C ARG A 175 -19.07 15.17 29.21
N THR A 176 -19.25 14.15 28.37
CA THR A 176 -20.54 13.44 28.22
C THR A 176 -20.94 12.71 29.51
N LYS A 177 -20.00 12.09 30.23
CA LYS A 177 -20.28 11.41 31.50
C LYS A 177 -20.56 12.36 32.66
N VAL A 178 -19.96 13.54 32.69
CA VAL A 178 -20.22 14.54 33.75
C VAL A 178 -21.48 15.37 33.44
N GLY A 179 -22.21 15.07 32.36
CA GLY A 179 -23.45 15.77 32.00
C GLY A 179 -23.23 17.22 31.55
N VAL A 180 -21.99 17.58 31.20
CA VAL A 180 -21.66 18.88 30.61
C VAL A 180 -21.93 18.79 29.11
N THR A 181 -23.21 18.83 28.73
CA THR A 181 -23.60 19.19 27.37
C THR A 181 -23.33 20.67 27.21
N ASP A 182 -22.30 21.01 26.45
CA ASP A 182 -21.90 22.39 26.19
C ASP A 182 -23.09 23.20 25.65
N THR A 183 -23.65 24.03 26.51
CA THR A 183 -24.27 25.27 26.07
C THR A 183 -23.10 26.23 25.95
N ALA A 184 -22.80 26.64 24.72
CA ALA A 184 -21.71 27.53 24.31
C ALA A 184 -20.32 26.89 24.14
N MET A 185 -20.07 26.38 22.94
CA MET A 185 -18.72 26.46 22.36
C MET A 185 -18.30 27.95 22.33
N PRO A 186 -17.12 28.33 22.83
CA PRO A 186 -16.38 29.37 22.13
C PRO A 186 -15.93 28.74 20.82
N GLN A 187 -16.44 29.28 19.70
CA GLN A 187 -15.82 29.06 18.41
C GLN A 187 -14.31 29.24 18.56
N ARG A 188 -13.52 28.31 18.02
CA ARG A 188 -12.11 28.57 17.72
C ARG A 188 -12.08 29.87 16.93
N GLN A 189 -11.69 30.92 17.62
CA GLN A 189 -11.56 32.24 17.07
C GLN A 189 -10.28 32.18 16.25
N ASN A 190 -10.42 32.25 14.92
CA ASN A 190 -9.34 32.56 13.99
C ASN A 190 -8.77 33.95 14.32
N VAL A 191 -7.94 34.08 15.36
CA VAL A 191 -7.40 35.40 15.75
C VAL A 191 -6.06 35.71 15.08
N GLU A 192 -5.34 34.75 14.50
CA GLU A 192 -3.99 35.04 13.97
C GLU A 192 -3.91 35.30 12.45
N GLN A 193 -5.01 35.61 11.77
CA GLN A 193 -4.97 36.00 10.34
C GLN A 193 -5.65 37.34 10.01
N GLN A 194 -6.30 38.01 10.96
CA GLN A 194 -6.97 39.30 10.69
C GLN A 194 -6.19 40.54 11.13
N GLU A 195 -5.17 40.41 11.99
CA GLU A 195 -4.34 41.56 12.39
C GLU A 195 -3.31 41.90 11.30
N ASP A 196 -2.68 40.89 10.70
CA ASP A 196 -1.69 41.07 9.63
C ASP A 196 -2.29 41.70 8.37
N ASP A 197 -3.50 41.31 7.96
CA ASP A 197 -4.15 41.87 6.76
C ASP A 197 -4.50 43.35 6.94
N LYS A 198 -4.90 43.78 8.14
CA LYS A 198 -5.21 45.19 8.42
C LYS A 198 -3.95 46.05 8.49
N GLU A 199 -2.86 45.52 9.03
CA GLU A 199 -1.59 46.24 9.07
C GLU A 199 -0.97 46.35 7.66
N LEU A 200 -1.06 45.29 6.85
CA LEU A 200 -0.63 45.30 5.45
C LEU A 200 -1.44 46.27 4.59
N ASP A 201 -2.77 46.32 4.77
CA ASP A 201 -3.63 47.28 4.07
C ASP A 201 -3.36 48.73 4.49
N ALA A 202 -3.08 48.97 5.77
CA ALA A 202 -2.69 50.29 6.26
C ALA A 202 -1.34 50.74 5.69
N ARG A 203 -0.36 49.83 5.60
CA ARG A 203 0.95 50.10 4.98
C ARG A 203 0.82 50.35 3.48
N LEU A 204 -0.02 49.59 2.77
CA LEU A 204 -0.30 49.81 1.33
C LEU A 204 -0.99 51.15 1.06
N ALA A 205 -1.91 51.58 1.92
CA ALA A 205 -2.57 52.88 1.80
C ALA A 205 -1.58 54.03 2.02
N ALA A 206 -0.70 53.92 3.03
CA ALA A 206 0.35 54.91 3.28
C ALA A 206 1.31 55.04 2.08
N LEU A 207 1.73 53.92 1.49
CA LEU A 207 2.62 53.90 0.32
C LEU A 207 1.96 54.49 -0.94
N LYS A 208 0.65 54.27 -1.12
CA LYS A 208 -0.11 54.88 -2.22
C LYS A 208 -0.32 56.38 -2.04
N SER A 209 -0.41 56.85 -0.80
CA SER A 209 -0.50 58.29 -0.50
C SER A 209 0.83 59.02 -0.66
N SER A 210 1.97 58.32 -0.47
CA SER A 210 3.31 58.90 -0.63
C SER A 210 3.82 58.89 -2.07
N MET A 211 3.08 58.31 -3.01
CA MET A 211 3.42 58.26 -4.46
C MET A 211 2.54 59.19 -5.31
N LYS A 212 1.85 60.14 -4.69
CA LYS A 212 1.07 61.17 -5.38
C LYS A 212 1.59 62.57 -5.10
#